data_AF-A0A9P6QUY4-F1
#
_entry.id   AF-A0A9P6QUY4-F1
#
_cell.length_a   1.000
_cell.length_b   1.000
_cell.length_c   1.000
_cell.angle_alpha   90.00
_cell.angle_beta   90.00
_cell.angle_gamma   90.00
#
_symmetry.space_group_name_H-M   'P 1'
#
loop_
_entity.id
_entity.type
_entity.pdbx_description
1 polymer ?
#
loop_
_entity_poly.entity_id
_entity_poly.type
_entity_poly.pdbx_seq_one_letter_code
_entity_poly.pdbx_strand_id
1 'polypeptide(L)'
;MDLVRNPFLLSLTLEALPTFTKGEQNLSTILASRVQLYNIFAIHWLSVNKRRLESNTLSTDDRVVFDQLLDARFILMGIDYSTRLATAIFEKQDANSVVQYHLQDGQSWHAEFFGPDPVVQLLRDSAPLTRMGSLYRLLHRPMQEYFFSCAVSDPCCSMGYDEFAPHLFSNPSGGRLLELDCPLFASNFLTEPAIIQLLSERVLQSPAFKMQLLHVIEEPKVKLTTAVAAANAITILVRAGVAFHGQDLRGIRTPGADISDGLFDSAQLQGANLTNVNLGYSWLRQADLCGARKDGIQFGEAPYLAPGGGVFRAPTRLTD
;
A
#
# COMPACT_ATOMS: atom_id res chain seq x y z
N MET A 1 4.49 18.60 7.43
CA MET A 1 3.31 19.20 8.11
C MET A 1 2.11 19.27 7.16
N ASP A 2 1.80 18.20 6.43
CA ASP A 2 0.59 18.13 5.58
C ASP A 2 -0.67 17.71 6.34
N LEU A 3 -0.51 17.28 7.60
CA LEU A 3 -1.61 16.94 8.50
C LEU A 3 -2.60 18.10 8.71
N VAL A 4 -2.09 19.33 8.77
CA VAL A 4 -2.89 20.54 9.05
C VAL A 4 -3.65 21.01 7.80
N ARG A 5 -3.26 20.56 6.60
CA ARG A 5 -3.89 20.97 5.33
C ARG A 5 -5.12 20.13 4.98
N ASN A 6 -5.29 18.95 5.58
CA ASN A 6 -6.42 18.09 5.32
C ASN A 6 -7.37 18.09 6.54
N PRO A 7 -8.54 18.76 6.46
CA PRO A 7 -9.51 18.83 7.55
C PRO A 7 -9.90 17.47 8.12
N PHE A 8 -9.90 16.42 7.29
CA PHE A 8 -10.16 15.05 7.70
C PHE A 8 -9.00 14.46 8.52
N LEU A 9 -7.73 14.67 8.12
CA LEU A 9 -6.59 14.25 8.93
C LEU A 9 -6.54 15.00 10.28
N LEU A 10 -6.99 16.25 10.30
CA LEU A 10 -7.13 17.04 11.51
C LEU A 10 -8.20 16.47 12.46
N SER A 11 -9.38 16.13 11.93
CA SER A 11 -10.43 15.49 12.74
C SER A 11 -9.96 14.12 13.24
N LEU A 12 -9.29 13.34 12.40
CA LEU A 12 -8.69 12.06 12.77
C LEU A 12 -7.66 12.19 13.88
N THR A 13 -6.78 13.20 13.81
CA THR A 13 -5.80 13.45 14.86
C THR A 13 -6.46 13.92 16.16
N LEU A 14 -7.49 14.76 16.09
CA LEU A 14 -8.26 15.20 17.25
C LEU A 14 -9.01 14.05 17.94
N GLU A 15 -9.53 13.10 17.17
CA GLU A 15 -10.26 11.95 17.68
C GLU A 15 -9.32 10.87 18.24
N ALA A 16 -8.13 10.70 17.63
CA ALA A 16 -7.10 9.79 18.10
C ALA A 16 -6.26 10.35 19.26
N LEU A 17 -6.21 11.67 19.44
CA LEU A 17 -5.41 12.40 20.45
C LEU A 17 -5.49 11.83 21.87
N PRO A 18 -6.67 11.43 22.41
CA PRO A 18 -6.77 10.84 23.74
C PRO A 18 -6.01 9.50 23.91
N THR A 19 -5.78 8.78 22.81
CA THR A 19 -4.96 7.55 22.83
C THR A 19 -3.46 7.85 22.89
N PHE A 20 -3.02 9.03 22.42
CA PHE A 20 -1.64 9.49 22.49
C PHE A 20 -1.28 10.13 23.84
N THR A 21 -2.23 10.80 24.50
CA THR A 21 -1.96 11.59 25.72
C THR A 21 -1.97 10.78 27.02
N LYS A 22 -2.25 9.48 26.98
CA LYS A 22 -2.24 8.62 28.19
C LYS A 22 -0.82 8.27 28.70
N GLY A 23 0.23 8.74 28.02
CA GLY A 23 1.62 8.34 28.30
C GLY A 23 2.58 9.47 28.67
N GLU A 24 2.71 10.55 27.88
CA GLU A 24 3.73 11.57 28.14
C GLU A 24 3.50 12.91 27.40
N GLN A 25 4.10 13.96 27.96
CA GLN A 25 4.07 15.34 27.49
C GLN A 25 4.96 15.53 26.25
N ASN A 26 4.34 15.88 25.10
CA ASN A 26 4.83 16.73 24.01
C ASN A 26 4.27 16.25 22.65
N LEU A 27 3.45 17.07 22.01
CA LEU A 27 2.88 16.77 20.67
C LEU A 27 3.94 16.80 19.55
N SER A 28 5.09 17.42 19.81
CA SER A 28 6.21 17.53 18.87
C SER A 28 7.03 16.23 18.74
N THR A 29 7.01 15.35 19.76
CA THR A 29 7.64 14.02 19.71
C THR A 29 6.72 12.95 19.12
N ILE A 30 5.41 13.21 19.04
CA ILE A 30 4.44 12.38 18.32
C ILE A 30 4.48 12.76 16.84
N LEU A 31 5.59 12.46 16.17
CA LEU A 31 5.64 12.39 14.71
C LEU A 31 4.91 11.11 14.27
N ALA A 32 3.61 11.01 14.55
CA ALA A 32 2.80 9.89 14.10
C ALA A 32 2.78 9.91 12.57
N SER A 33 3.35 8.87 11.96
CA SER A 33 3.26 8.65 10.52
C SER A 33 1.80 8.61 10.05
N ARG A 34 1.53 8.88 8.77
CA ARG A 34 0.17 8.80 8.22
C ARG A 34 -0.39 7.39 8.38
N VAL A 35 0.47 6.38 8.18
CA VAL A 35 0.12 4.97 8.39
C VAL A 35 -0.39 4.71 9.82
N GLN A 36 0.31 5.22 10.84
CA GLN A 36 -0.10 5.03 12.24
C GLN A 36 -1.43 5.71 12.55
N LEU A 37 -1.65 6.91 12.02
CA LEU A 37 -2.90 7.65 12.22
C LEU A 37 -4.10 6.91 11.62
N TYR A 38 -3.97 6.47 10.37
CA TYR A 38 -5.04 5.70 9.72
C TYR A 38 -5.26 4.35 10.39
N ASN A 39 -4.21 3.70 10.88
CA ASN A 39 -4.33 2.44 11.64
C ASN A 39 -5.12 2.63 12.94
N ILE A 40 -4.79 3.65 13.71
CA ILE A 40 -5.51 3.97 14.95
C ILE A 40 -6.98 4.27 14.65
N PHE A 41 -7.24 5.05 13.60
CA PHE A 41 -8.60 5.35 13.18
C PHE A 41 -9.38 4.10 12.78
N ALA A 42 -8.82 3.23 11.93
CA ALA A 42 -9.49 2.00 11.50
C ALA A 42 -9.88 1.13 12.71
N ILE A 43 -8.93 0.94 13.64
CA ILE A 43 -9.15 0.18 14.86
C ILE A 43 -10.20 0.86 15.74
N HIS A 44 -10.13 2.18 15.92
CA HIS A 44 -11.08 2.93 16.73
C HIS A 44 -12.50 2.85 16.16
N TRP A 45 -12.66 3.09 14.87
CA TRP A 45 -13.94 3.01 14.15
C TRP A 45 -14.59 1.64 14.33
N LEU A 46 -13.83 0.56 14.08
CA LEU A 46 -14.33 -0.80 14.25
C LEU A 46 -14.63 -1.13 15.71
N SER A 47 -13.85 -0.60 16.67
CA SER A 47 -14.10 -0.76 18.10
C SER A 47 -15.38 -0.06 18.56
N VAL A 48 -15.69 1.11 18.01
CA VAL A 48 -16.94 1.84 18.28
C VAL A 48 -18.12 1.06 17.70
N ASN A 49 -18.02 0.61 16.45
CA ASN A 49 -19.10 -0.16 15.81
C ASN A 49 -19.32 -1.53 16.47
N LYS A 50 -18.25 -2.21 16.91
CA LYS A 50 -18.33 -3.42 17.72
C LYS A 50 -19.16 -3.19 18.99
N ARG A 51 -18.83 -2.15 19.77
CA ARG A 51 -19.58 -1.81 21.00
C ARG A 51 -21.04 -1.48 20.71
N ARG A 52 -21.32 -0.81 19.59
CA ARG A 52 -22.69 -0.51 19.15
C ARG A 52 -23.48 -1.79 18.86
N LEU A 53 -22.86 -2.78 18.20
CA LEU A 53 -23.46 -4.09 17.94
C LEU A 53 -23.65 -4.91 19.23
N GLU A 54 -22.73 -4.80 20.19
CA GLU A 54 -22.88 -5.42 21.52
C GLU A 54 -24.06 -4.86 22.30
N SER A 55 -24.32 -3.56 22.19
CA SER A 55 -25.41 -2.87 22.91
C SER A 55 -26.77 -2.92 22.22
N ASN A 56 -26.81 -3.19 20.92
CA ASN A 56 -28.04 -3.17 20.13
C ASN A 56 -28.81 -4.50 20.23
N THR A 57 -30.13 -4.42 20.10
CA THR A 57 -30.99 -5.60 19.93
C THR A 57 -30.87 -6.12 18.50
N LEU A 58 -29.98 -7.09 18.28
CA LEU A 58 -29.84 -7.83 17.03
C LEU A 58 -30.93 -8.91 16.91
N SER A 59 -31.25 -9.34 15.68
CA SER A 59 -32.05 -10.54 15.49
C SER A 59 -31.32 -11.77 16.03
N THR A 60 -32.03 -12.87 16.31
CA THR A 60 -31.39 -14.10 16.81
C THR A 60 -30.32 -14.62 15.85
N ASP A 61 -30.60 -14.56 14.54
CA ASP A 61 -29.67 -15.02 13.50
C ASP A 61 -28.45 -14.09 13.41
N ASP A 62 -28.66 -12.77 13.40
CA ASP A 62 -27.56 -11.79 13.38
C ASP A 62 -26.69 -11.88 14.65
N ARG A 63 -27.29 -12.24 15.78
CA ARG A 63 -26.56 -12.40 17.05
C ARG A 63 -25.61 -13.59 17.00
N VAL A 64 -26.04 -14.73 16.45
CA VAL A 64 -25.19 -15.90 16.26
C VAL A 64 -23.99 -15.56 15.38
N VAL A 65 -24.23 -14.88 14.26
CA VAL A 65 -23.17 -14.47 13.33
C VAL A 65 -22.23 -13.45 13.99
N PHE A 66 -22.76 -12.51 14.78
CA PHE A 66 -21.95 -11.56 15.50
C PHE A 66 -21.05 -12.24 16.54
N ASP A 67 -21.57 -13.21 17.30
CA ASP A 67 -20.78 -13.96 18.28
C ASP A 67 -19.66 -14.78 17.59
N GLN A 68 -19.92 -15.38 16.42
CA GLN A 68 -18.88 -16.01 15.59
C GLN A 68 -17.79 -15.02 15.16
N LEU A 69 -18.18 -13.80 14.76
CA LEU A 69 -17.22 -12.75 14.42
C LEU A 69 -16.41 -12.27 15.62
N LEU A 70 -16.97 -12.29 16.84
CA LEU A 70 -16.23 -11.98 18.05
C LEU A 70 -15.12 -13.01 18.31
N ASP A 71 -15.44 -14.30 18.18
CA ASP A 71 -14.48 -15.40 18.31
C ASP A 71 -13.39 -15.32 17.23
N ALA A 72 -13.77 -14.94 16.00
CA ALA A 72 -12.85 -14.71 14.88
C ALA A 72 -12.07 -13.38 14.97
N ARG A 73 -12.09 -12.67 16.10
CA ARG A 73 -11.44 -11.36 16.32
C ARG A 73 -12.00 -10.26 15.41
N PHE A 74 -13.28 -9.92 15.61
CA PHE A 74 -14.07 -8.91 14.89
C PHE A 74 -13.30 -7.73 14.24
N ILE A 75 -12.43 -7.02 14.97
CA ILE A 75 -11.73 -5.86 14.40
C ILE A 75 -10.71 -6.28 13.32
N LEU A 76 -10.05 -7.42 13.46
CA LEU A 76 -9.19 -7.95 12.40
C LEU A 76 -10.02 -8.34 11.17
N MET A 77 -11.19 -8.95 11.36
CA MET A 77 -12.11 -9.27 10.25
C MET A 77 -12.57 -8.00 9.53
N GLY A 78 -12.86 -6.92 10.26
CA GLY A 78 -13.23 -5.64 9.67
C GLY A 78 -12.09 -4.97 8.91
N ILE A 79 -10.85 -5.06 9.41
CA ILE A 79 -9.66 -4.57 8.71
C ILE A 79 -9.42 -5.40 7.44
N ASP A 80 -9.52 -6.72 7.53
CA ASP A 80 -9.40 -7.62 6.38
C ASP A 80 -10.43 -7.30 5.31
N TYR A 81 -11.71 -7.26 5.68
CA TYR A 81 -12.81 -6.90 4.78
C TYR A 81 -12.54 -5.56 4.06
N SER A 82 -12.12 -4.54 4.81
CA SER A 82 -11.82 -3.21 4.25
C SER A 82 -10.60 -3.23 3.33
N THR A 83 -9.61 -4.08 3.64
CA THR A 83 -8.39 -4.29 2.87
C THR A 83 -8.69 -4.99 1.55
N ARG A 84 -9.43 -6.11 1.57
CA ARG A 84 -9.89 -6.81 0.37
C ARG A 84 -10.78 -5.94 -0.51
N LEU A 85 -11.69 -5.17 0.09
CA LEU A 85 -12.51 -4.22 -0.66
C LEU A 85 -11.67 -3.15 -1.35
N ALA A 86 -10.67 -2.58 -0.66
CA ALA A 86 -9.78 -1.59 -1.25
C ALA A 86 -8.94 -2.17 -2.40
N THR A 87 -8.45 -3.40 -2.26
CA THR A 87 -7.77 -4.14 -3.34
C THR A 87 -8.69 -4.38 -4.53
N ALA A 88 -9.92 -4.85 -4.32
CA ALA A 88 -10.87 -5.08 -5.39
C ALA A 88 -11.24 -3.78 -6.14
N ILE A 89 -11.42 -2.66 -5.41
CA ILE A 89 -11.67 -1.35 -6.03
C ILE A 89 -10.46 -0.93 -6.88
N PHE A 90 -9.24 -1.13 -6.38
CA PHE A 90 -8.03 -0.78 -7.11
C PHE A 90 -7.91 -1.57 -8.42
N GLU A 91 -8.06 -2.90 -8.36
CA GLU A 91 -7.86 -3.79 -9.50
C GLU A 91 -9.01 -3.77 -10.52
N LYS A 92 -10.26 -3.63 -10.06
CA LYS A 92 -11.45 -3.80 -10.92
C LYS A 92 -12.05 -2.48 -11.38
N GLN A 93 -11.72 -1.36 -10.74
CA GLN A 93 -12.26 -0.03 -11.07
C GLN A 93 -11.19 1.04 -11.28
N ASP A 94 -9.93 0.65 -11.51
CA ASP A 94 -8.83 1.59 -11.79
C ASP A 94 -8.72 2.67 -10.69
N ALA A 95 -8.82 2.21 -9.43
CA ALA A 95 -8.85 3.02 -8.21
C ALA A 95 -10.03 4.00 -8.04
N ASN A 96 -11.10 3.92 -8.85
CA ASN A 96 -12.28 4.75 -8.66
C ASN A 96 -12.99 4.45 -7.33
N SER A 97 -12.98 5.43 -6.42
CA SER A 97 -13.46 5.25 -5.04
C SER A 97 -14.95 4.97 -4.85
N VAL A 98 -15.79 5.19 -5.88
CA VAL A 98 -17.24 5.04 -5.78
C VAL A 98 -17.67 3.72 -6.37
N VAL A 99 -18.16 2.84 -5.50
CA VAL A 99 -18.72 1.55 -5.88
C VAL A 99 -20.23 1.66 -6.00
N GLN A 100 -20.78 1.41 -7.19
CA GLN A 100 -22.21 1.30 -7.42
C GLN A 100 -22.62 -0.16 -7.37
N TYR A 101 -23.58 -0.51 -6.52
CA TYR A 101 -24.06 -1.88 -6.39
C TYR A 101 -25.59 -1.94 -6.29
N HIS A 102 -26.20 -2.81 -7.11
CA HIS A 102 -27.61 -3.17 -7.00
C HIS A 102 -27.74 -4.64 -6.60
N LEU A 103 -28.75 -4.97 -5.80
CA LEU A 103 -29.01 -6.34 -5.32
C LEU A 103 -29.26 -7.36 -6.45
N GLN A 104 -29.49 -6.90 -7.68
CA GLN A 104 -29.68 -7.74 -8.86
C GLN A 104 -28.35 -8.16 -9.52
N ASP A 105 -27.21 -7.56 -9.13
CA ASP A 105 -25.88 -7.79 -9.71
C ASP A 105 -25.14 -9.01 -9.10
N GLY A 106 -25.86 -10.10 -8.84
CA GLY A 106 -25.39 -11.26 -8.05
C GLY A 106 -24.21 -12.07 -8.62
N GLN A 107 -23.70 -11.74 -9.81
CA GLN A 107 -22.53 -12.39 -10.43
C GLN A 107 -21.28 -11.49 -10.54
N SER A 108 -21.32 -10.29 -9.98
CA SER A 108 -20.19 -9.36 -9.99
C SER A 108 -19.29 -9.57 -8.77
N TRP A 109 -18.02 -9.13 -8.85
CA TRP A 109 -17.12 -9.07 -7.69
C TRP A 109 -17.70 -8.24 -6.53
N HIS A 110 -18.62 -7.30 -6.84
CA HIS A 110 -19.36 -6.54 -5.85
C HIS A 110 -20.19 -7.42 -4.90
N ALA A 111 -20.67 -8.59 -5.34
CA ALA A 111 -21.47 -9.48 -4.51
C ALA A 111 -20.68 -10.04 -3.32
N GLU A 112 -19.35 -10.14 -3.43
CA GLU A 112 -18.47 -10.55 -2.32
C GLU A 112 -18.51 -9.56 -1.15
N PHE A 113 -18.69 -8.26 -1.43
CA PHE A 113 -18.63 -7.20 -0.42
C PHE A 113 -20.00 -6.60 -0.08
N PHE A 114 -20.92 -6.60 -1.05
CA PHE A 114 -22.23 -5.96 -0.94
C PHE A 114 -23.38 -6.97 -1.01
N GLY A 115 -23.06 -8.26 -1.01
CA GLY A 115 -24.04 -9.35 -1.03
C GLY A 115 -24.95 -9.41 0.20
N PRO A 116 -25.94 -10.33 0.14
CA PRO A 116 -26.88 -10.56 1.23
C PRO A 116 -26.33 -11.48 2.33
N ASP A 117 -25.11 -12.03 2.19
CA ASP A 117 -24.50 -12.90 3.20
C ASP A 117 -24.42 -12.20 4.57
N PRO A 118 -24.90 -12.82 5.66
CA PRO A 118 -25.05 -12.14 6.94
C PRO A 118 -23.71 -11.72 7.57
N VAL A 119 -22.62 -12.47 7.33
CA VAL A 119 -21.27 -12.08 7.77
C VAL A 119 -20.84 -10.83 7.01
N VAL A 120 -21.00 -10.84 5.68
CA VAL A 120 -20.68 -9.70 4.82
C VAL A 120 -21.52 -8.47 5.19
N GLN A 121 -22.81 -8.64 5.51
CA GLN A 121 -23.66 -7.52 5.94
C GLN A 121 -23.15 -6.87 7.23
N LEU A 122 -22.86 -7.66 8.27
CA LEU A 122 -22.35 -7.14 9.55
C LEU A 122 -20.97 -6.48 9.40
N LEU A 123 -20.08 -7.06 8.59
CA LEU A 123 -18.77 -6.47 8.30
C LEU A 123 -18.90 -5.18 7.49
N ARG A 124 -19.77 -5.16 6.47
CA ARG A 124 -20.05 -3.94 5.69
C ARG A 124 -20.63 -2.82 6.54
N ASP A 125 -21.56 -3.12 7.44
CA ASP A 125 -22.23 -2.13 8.27
C ASP A 125 -21.35 -1.60 9.42
N SER A 126 -20.27 -2.32 9.74
CA SER A 126 -19.25 -1.90 10.71
C SER A 126 -18.01 -1.26 10.09
N ALA A 127 -17.76 -1.51 8.79
CA ALA A 127 -16.65 -0.94 8.05
C ALA A 127 -16.76 0.60 7.92
N PRO A 128 -15.63 1.30 7.68
CA PRO A 128 -15.58 2.75 7.44
C PRO A 128 -16.13 3.14 6.05
N LEU A 129 -17.40 2.82 5.81
CA LEU A 129 -18.12 3.05 4.56
C LEU A 129 -19.19 4.13 4.72
N THR A 130 -19.35 4.92 3.65
CA THR A 130 -20.48 5.83 3.45
C THR A 130 -21.41 5.24 2.40
N ARG A 131 -22.72 5.31 2.65
CA ARG A 131 -23.75 4.81 1.73
C ARG A 131 -24.69 5.94 1.33
N MET A 132 -24.83 6.17 0.03
CA MET A 132 -25.81 7.09 -0.57
C MET A 132 -26.65 6.32 -1.59
N GLY A 133 -27.77 5.75 -1.14
CA GLY A 133 -28.60 4.87 -1.97
C GLY A 133 -27.88 3.55 -2.31
N SER A 134 -27.61 3.33 -3.59
CA SER A 134 -26.83 2.21 -4.13
C SER A 134 -25.33 2.50 -4.29
N LEU A 135 -24.89 3.70 -3.89
CA LEU A 135 -23.49 4.10 -3.95
C LEU A 135 -22.81 3.89 -2.61
N TYR A 136 -21.67 3.19 -2.65
CA TYR A 136 -20.80 2.92 -1.52
C TYR A 136 -19.44 3.56 -1.76
N ARG A 137 -18.88 4.15 -0.72
CA ARG A 137 -17.53 4.74 -0.76
C ARG A 137 -16.86 4.55 0.60
N LEU A 138 -15.65 4.02 0.62
CA LEU A 138 -14.78 4.11 1.81
C LEU A 138 -14.61 5.59 2.15
N LEU A 139 -14.88 5.96 3.42
CA LEU A 139 -15.05 7.34 3.91
C LEU A 139 -14.39 8.42 3.02
N HIS A 140 -13.08 8.28 2.76
CA HIS A 140 -12.37 9.07 1.76
C HIS A 140 -11.31 8.25 0.98
N ARG A 141 -10.87 8.79 -0.17
CA ARG A 141 -9.79 8.22 -1.00
C ARG A 141 -8.51 7.87 -0.21
N PRO A 142 -8.01 8.71 0.73
CA PRO A 142 -6.82 8.34 1.50
C PRO A 142 -7.02 7.12 2.42
N MET A 143 -8.26 6.85 2.85
CA MET A 143 -8.58 5.65 3.65
C MET A 143 -8.54 4.40 2.77
N GLN A 144 -9.02 4.50 1.54
CA GLN A 144 -8.89 3.44 0.54
C GLN A 144 -7.43 3.16 0.20
N GLU A 145 -6.61 4.20 -0.03
CA GLU A 145 -5.17 4.06 -0.28
C GLU A 145 -4.44 3.45 0.93
N TYR A 146 -4.86 3.78 2.15
CA TYR A 146 -4.36 3.17 3.38
C TYR A 146 -4.66 1.67 3.45
N PHE A 147 -5.91 1.26 3.22
CA PHE A 147 -6.30 -0.15 3.22
C PHE A 147 -5.66 -0.94 2.08
N PHE A 148 -5.59 -0.38 0.88
CA PHE A 148 -4.86 -1.00 -0.23
C PHE A 148 -3.39 -1.23 0.13
N SER A 149 -2.77 -0.24 0.74
CA SER A 149 -1.37 -0.36 1.15
C SER A 149 -1.18 -1.34 2.33
N CYS A 150 -2.23 -1.70 3.09
CA CYS A 150 -2.17 -2.82 4.05
C CYS A 150 -2.02 -4.16 3.31
N ALA A 151 -2.80 -4.39 2.25
CA ALA A 151 -2.73 -5.61 1.44
C ALA A 151 -1.33 -5.85 0.85
N VAL A 152 -0.65 -4.77 0.45
CA VAL A 152 0.72 -4.86 -0.10
C VAL A 152 1.75 -5.20 0.98
N SER A 153 1.60 -4.66 2.20
CA SER A 153 2.60 -4.82 3.27
C SER A 153 2.45 -6.07 4.13
N ASP A 154 1.24 -6.61 4.21
CA ASP A 154 0.93 -7.80 4.99
C ASP A 154 -0.14 -8.62 4.27
N PRO A 155 0.25 -9.43 3.26
CA PRO A 155 -0.71 -10.20 2.47
C PRO A 155 -1.41 -11.32 3.28
N CYS A 156 -1.00 -11.58 4.53
CA CYS A 156 -1.62 -12.59 5.39
C CYS A 156 -3.08 -12.28 5.74
N CYS A 157 -3.59 -11.08 5.48
CA CYS A 157 -5.02 -10.82 5.55
C CYS A 157 -5.81 -11.51 4.40
N SER A 158 -5.20 -11.75 3.24
CA SER A 158 -5.96 -12.21 2.03
C SER A 158 -6.17 -13.72 1.91
N MET A 159 -5.65 -14.53 2.83
CA MET A 159 -5.82 -15.99 2.78
C MET A 159 -7.12 -16.41 3.46
N GLY A 160 -7.98 -17.07 2.70
CA GLY A 160 -9.23 -17.65 3.17
C GLY A 160 -9.05 -18.44 4.45
N TYR A 161 -9.97 -18.22 5.39
CA TYR A 161 -10.07 -18.96 6.64
C TYR A 161 -10.18 -20.45 6.34
N ASP A 162 -9.12 -21.19 6.65
CA ASP A 162 -9.14 -22.64 6.69
C ASP A 162 -9.83 -23.02 8.02
N GLU A 163 -11.10 -23.43 7.93
CA GLU A 163 -12.07 -23.59 9.03
C GLU A 163 -11.69 -24.70 10.05
N PHE A 164 -10.49 -25.30 9.97
CA PHE A 164 -10.11 -26.47 10.78
C PHE A 164 -8.64 -26.56 11.25
N ALA A 165 -7.92 -25.44 11.43
CA ALA A 165 -6.55 -25.50 12.00
C ALA A 165 -6.49 -25.10 13.49
N PRO A 166 -6.55 -26.05 14.45
CA PRO A 166 -6.43 -25.75 15.86
C PRO A 166 -4.95 -25.72 16.29
N HIS A 167 -4.10 -24.85 15.76
CA HIS A 167 -2.74 -24.70 16.29
C HIS A 167 -2.27 -23.25 16.29
N LEU A 168 -2.29 -22.70 17.50
CA LEU A 168 -1.20 -21.93 18.12
C LEU A 168 -0.44 -20.97 17.21
N PHE A 169 -0.63 -19.68 17.50
CA PHE A 169 0.35 -18.61 17.31
C PHE A 169 1.76 -19.13 17.08
N SER A 170 2.12 -19.31 15.82
CA SER A 170 3.51 -19.27 15.43
C SER A 170 3.85 -17.79 15.36
N ASN A 171 4.74 -17.36 16.24
CA ASN A 171 5.35 -16.03 16.30
C ASN A 171 5.33 -15.29 14.95
N PRO A 172 4.95 -13.99 14.88
CA PRO A 172 5.14 -13.18 13.69
C PRO A 172 6.62 -12.89 13.35
N SER A 173 7.55 -13.59 14.00
CA SER A 173 9.00 -13.50 13.79
C SER A 173 9.52 -14.34 12.62
N GLY A 174 8.66 -15.07 11.91
CA GLY A 174 9.02 -15.83 10.70
C GLY A 174 8.46 -15.15 9.47
N GLY A 175 9.30 -14.41 8.73
CA GLY A 175 8.90 -13.73 7.50
C GLY A 175 8.32 -14.70 6.49
N ARG A 176 6.99 -14.73 6.35
CA ARG A 176 6.32 -15.41 5.25
C ARG A 176 6.63 -14.59 3.99
N LEU A 177 7.13 -15.23 2.94
CA LEU A 177 7.44 -14.57 1.67
C LEU A 177 6.16 -13.98 1.06
N LEU A 178 6.27 -12.86 0.35
CA LEU A 178 5.13 -12.29 -0.37
C LEU A 178 4.65 -13.31 -1.39
N GLU A 179 3.38 -13.71 -1.29
CA GLU A 179 2.76 -14.65 -2.22
C GLU A 179 2.53 -13.99 -3.59
N LEU A 180 2.48 -14.81 -4.65
CA LEU A 180 2.37 -14.35 -6.05
C LEU A 180 1.09 -13.54 -6.32
N ASP A 181 0.06 -13.70 -5.48
CA ASP A 181 -1.21 -12.97 -5.54
C ASP A 181 -1.17 -11.60 -4.84
N CYS A 182 -0.02 -11.21 -4.29
CA CYS A 182 0.15 -9.89 -3.67
C CYS A 182 0.01 -8.78 -4.73
N PRO A 183 -0.72 -7.67 -4.45
CA PRO A 183 -0.90 -6.57 -5.39
C PRO A 183 0.43 -5.93 -5.86
N LEU A 184 1.53 -6.18 -5.14
CA LEU A 184 2.89 -5.81 -5.55
C LEU A 184 3.26 -6.40 -6.92
N PHE A 185 2.78 -7.60 -7.27
CA PHE A 185 3.12 -8.30 -8.51
C PHE A 185 2.20 -7.96 -9.69
N ALA A 186 0.95 -7.59 -9.43
CA ALA A 186 -0.06 -7.40 -10.48
C ALA A 186 -0.28 -5.93 -10.87
N SER A 187 -0.09 -4.99 -9.94
CA SER A 187 -0.53 -3.60 -10.11
C SER A 187 0.63 -2.66 -10.42
N ASN A 188 0.53 -1.90 -11.52
CA ASN A 188 1.44 -0.80 -11.81
C ASN A 188 0.98 0.48 -11.12
N PHE A 189 1.03 0.52 -9.78
CA PHE A 189 0.61 1.68 -8.99
C PHE A 189 1.73 2.72 -8.81
N LEU A 190 2.78 2.68 -9.64
CA LEU A 190 3.82 3.72 -9.72
C LEU A 190 3.23 5.11 -10.01
N THR A 191 2.00 5.17 -10.54
CA THR A 191 1.24 6.40 -10.80
C THR A 191 0.56 6.98 -9.56
N GLU A 192 0.56 6.28 -8.42
CA GLU A 192 -0.17 6.66 -7.21
C GLU A 192 0.79 7.07 -6.08
N PRO A 193 1.27 8.33 -6.05
CA PRO A 193 2.32 8.77 -5.13
C PRO A 193 1.90 8.68 -3.65
N ALA A 194 0.60 8.75 -3.36
CA ALA A 194 0.07 8.60 -2.01
C ALA A 194 0.26 7.18 -1.45
N ILE A 195 0.07 6.16 -2.30
CA ILE A 195 0.27 4.75 -1.93
C ILE A 195 1.76 4.49 -1.70
N ILE A 196 2.63 4.96 -2.60
CA ILE A 196 4.09 4.83 -2.44
C ILE A 196 4.55 5.48 -1.13
N GLN A 197 4.02 6.66 -0.80
CA GLN A 197 4.33 7.34 0.46
C GLN A 197 3.93 6.48 1.67
N LEU A 198 2.72 5.91 1.69
CA LEU A 198 2.27 5.04 2.78
C LEU A 198 3.13 3.77 2.89
N LEU A 199 3.51 3.16 1.77
CA LEU A 199 4.38 1.98 1.76
C LEU A 199 5.80 2.30 2.22
N SER A 200 6.34 3.46 1.85
CA SER A 200 7.64 3.93 2.34
C SER A 200 7.65 4.15 3.86
N GLU A 201 6.57 4.70 4.42
CA GLU A 201 6.40 4.83 5.87
C GLU A 201 6.33 3.46 6.55
N ARG A 202 5.70 2.46 5.92
CA ARG A 202 5.68 1.07 6.43
C ARG A 202 7.03 0.39 6.40
N VAL A 203 7.88 0.65 5.39
CA VAL A 203 9.27 0.15 5.36
C VAL A 203 10.05 0.61 6.59
N LEU A 204 9.82 1.84 7.05
CA LEU A 204 10.46 2.38 8.25
C LEU A 204 9.92 1.75 9.55
N GLN A 205 8.69 1.22 9.54
CA GLN A 205 8.02 0.63 10.71
C GLN A 205 8.22 -0.88 10.82
N SER A 206 8.40 -1.58 9.69
CA SER A 206 8.50 -3.04 9.64
C SER A 206 9.79 -3.50 8.96
N PRO A 207 10.79 -3.95 9.74
CA PRO A 207 12.00 -4.56 9.20
C PRO A 207 11.70 -5.80 8.33
N ALA A 208 10.66 -6.57 8.67
CA ALA A 208 10.24 -7.72 7.90
C ALA A 208 9.77 -7.34 6.49
N PHE A 209 8.95 -6.29 6.38
CA PHE A 209 8.49 -5.78 5.08
C PHE A 209 9.67 -5.25 4.25
N LYS A 210 10.60 -4.53 4.87
CA LYS A 210 11.84 -4.10 4.20
C LYS A 210 12.62 -5.29 3.63
N MET A 211 12.79 -6.35 4.41
CA MET A 211 13.51 -7.56 3.96
C MET A 211 12.78 -8.30 2.84
N GLN A 212 11.45 -8.35 2.88
CA GLN A 212 10.64 -8.92 1.80
C GLN A 212 10.85 -8.15 0.49
N LEU A 213 10.81 -6.81 0.52
CA LEU A 213 11.04 -5.98 -0.67
C LEU A 213 12.46 -6.15 -1.24
N LEU A 214 13.47 -6.25 -0.37
CA LEU A 214 14.85 -6.53 -0.80
C LEU A 214 14.95 -7.89 -1.49
N HIS A 215 14.29 -8.91 -0.96
CA HIS A 215 14.25 -10.23 -1.60
C HIS A 215 13.57 -10.16 -2.98
N VAL A 216 12.45 -9.46 -3.10
CA VAL A 216 11.73 -9.27 -4.38
C VAL A 216 12.60 -8.57 -5.43
N ILE A 217 13.55 -7.72 -5.02
CA ILE A 217 14.52 -7.09 -5.92
C ILE A 217 15.58 -8.07 -6.46
N GLU A 218 15.90 -9.12 -5.70
CA GLU A 218 16.93 -10.10 -6.08
C GLU A 218 16.40 -11.24 -6.97
N GLU A 219 15.15 -11.66 -6.78
CA GLU A 219 14.46 -12.65 -7.63
C GLU A 219 14.40 -12.38 -9.16
N PRO A 220 14.27 -11.13 -9.67
CA PRO A 220 14.09 -10.81 -11.09
C PRO A 220 15.34 -11.05 -11.92
N LYS A 221 16.49 -11.30 -11.27
CA LYS A 221 17.70 -11.83 -11.94
C LYS A 221 17.36 -13.12 -12.70
N VAL A 222 16.34 -13.87 -12.26
CA VAL A 222 15.95 -15.18 -12.80
C VAL A 222 14.63 -15.13 -13.60
N LYS A 223 13.55 -14.51 -13.10
CA LYS A 223 12.20 -14.56 -13.72
C LYS A 223 11.78 -13.23 -14.36
N LEU A 224 11.18 -13.28 -15.55
CA LEU A 224 10.66 -12.10 -16.27
C LEU A 224 9.33 -11.59 -15.71
N THR A 225 8.53 -12.47 -15.12
CA THR A 225 7.19 -12.17 -14.57
C THR A 225 7.22 -11.31 -13.31
N THR A 226 8.37 -11.18 -12.64
CA THR A 226 8.52 -10.43 -11.38
C THR A 226 9.10 -9.03 -11.57
N ALA A 227 9.32 -8.58 -12.82
CA ALA A 227 9.91 -7.28 -13.11
C ALA A 227 9.06 -6.10 -12.59
N VAL A 228 7.73 -6.23 -12.63
CA VAL A 228 6.80 -5.22 -12.07
C VAL A 228 6.95 -5.15 -10.55
N ALA A 229 6.95 -6.30 -9.87
CA ALA A 229 7.14 -6.36 -8.43
C ALA A 229 8.49 -5.77 -8.00
N ALA A 230 9.55 -6.06 -8.77
CA ALA A 230 10.87 -5.49 -8.54
C ALA A 230 10.88 -3.97 -8.69
N ALA A 231 10.27 -3.46 -9.76
CA ALA A 231 10.16 -2.02 -10.02
C ALA A 231 9.40 -1.32 -8.90
N ASN A 232 8.28 -1.91 -8.44
CA ASN A 232 7.52 -1.42 -7.30
C ASN A 232 8.36 -1.46 -6.02
N ALA A 233 9.04 -2.58 -5.74
CA ALA A 233 9.84 -2.77 -4.53
C ALA A 233 11.01 -1.78 -4.43
N ILE A 234 11.78 -1.59 -5.51
CA ILE A 234 12.91 -0.65 -5.51
C ILE A 234 12.43 0.80 -5.38
N THR A 235 11.31 1.14 -6.03
CA THR A 235 10.68 2.47 -5.90
C THR A 235 10.29 2.75 -4.44
N ILE A 236 9.62 1.81 -3.78
CA ILE A 236 9.21 1.94 -2.38
C ILE A 236 10.43 2.08 -1.45
N LEU A 237 11.46 1.27 -1.67
CA LEU A 237 12.68 1.28 -0.85
C LEU A 237 13.48 2.58 -1.02
N VAL A 238 13.64 3.06 -2.25
CA VAL A 238 14.29 4.35 -2.52
C VAL A 238 13.49 5.49 -1.88
N ARG A 239 12.17 5.49 -2.03
CA ARG A 239 11.30 6.49 -1.39
C ARG A 239 11.38 6.47 0.14
N ALA A 240 11.60 5.30 0.74
CA ALA A 240 11.83 5.13 2.17
C ALA A 240 13.24 5.59 2.63
N GLY A 241 14.09 6.05 1.72
CA GLY A 241 15.46 6.47 2.01
C GLY A 241 16.44 5.31 2.19
N VAL A 242 16.10 4.11 1.69
CA VAL A 242 17.03 2.98 1.72
C VAL A 242 18.16 3.23 0.72
N ALA A 243 19.38 3.19 1.23
CA ALA A 243 20.56 3.42 0.41
C ALA A 243 21.05 2.14 -0.26
N PHE A 244 21.41 2.24 -1.54
CA PHE A 244 21.91 1.14 -2.38
C PHE A 244 23.40 1.31 -2.74
N HIS A 245 24.14 2.08 -1.96
CA HIS A 245 25.58 2.29 -2.19
C HIS A 245 26.35 0.97 -2.22
N GLY A 246 27.18 0.77 -3.24
CA GLY A 246 28.02 -0.43 -3.38
C GLY A 246 27.26 -1.74 -3.55
N GLN A 247 25.94 -1.72 -3.74
CA GLN A 247 25.13 -2.93 -3.84
C GLN A 247 25.32 -3.67 -5.16
N ASP A 248 25.21 -5.00 -5.12
CA ASP A 248 25.24 -5.85 -6.31
C ASP A 248 23.85 -6.00 -6.95
N LEU A 249 23.55 -5.04 -7.82
CA LEU A 249 22.31 -4.97 -8.60
C LEU A 249 22.51 -5.46 -10.05
N ARG A 250 23.52 -6.29 -10.31
CA ARG A 250 23.79 -6.83 -11.65
C ARG A 250 22.60 -7.61 -12.18
N GLY A 251 22.21 -7.32 -13.41
CA GLY A 251 21.09 -7.99 -14.08
C GLY A 251 19.71 -7.70 -13.48
N ILE A 252 19.58 -6.74 -12.55
CA ILE A 252 18.28 -6.34 -11.99
C ILE A 252 17.31 -5.94 -13.11
N ARG A 253 16.03 -6.30 -12.99
CA ARG A 253 14.99 -5.98 -13.96
C ARG A 253 13.91 -5.12 -13.32
N THR A 254 14.03 -3.82 -13.46
CA THR A 254 13.11 -2.83 -12.85
C THR A 254 12.64 -1.81 -13.90
N PRO A 255 12.07 -2.24 -15.03
CA PRO A 255 11.62 -1.31 -16.06
C PRO A 255 10.54 -0.36 -15.51
N GLY A 256 10.63 0.93 -15.83
CA GLY A 256 9.67 1.95 -15.41
C GLY A 256 9.74 2.37 -13.94
N ALA A 257 10.66 1.80 -13.14
CA ALA A 257 10.79 2.16 -11.72
C ALA A 257 11.10 3.66 -11.53
N ASP A 258 10.56 4.23 -10.46
CA ASP A 258 10.90 5.58 -10.03
C ASP A 258 11.90 5.50 -8.86
N ILE A 259 13.16 5.74 -9.16
CA ILE A 259 14.26 5.71 -8.19
C ILE A 259 14.93 7.09 -8.08
N SER A 260 14.15 8.15 -8.33
CA SER A 260 14.57 9.53 -8.14
C SER A 260 15.02 9.79 -6.71
N ASP A 261 15.96 10.72 -6.53
CA ASP A 261 16.58 11.05 -5.25
C ASP A 261 17.29 9.85 -4.57
N GLY A 262 17.45 8.74 -5.29
CA GLY A 262 18.02 7.50 -4.77
C GLY A 262 19.53 7.55 -4.61
N LEU A 263 20.02 6.78 -3.65
CA LEU A 263 21.44 6.74 -3.28
C LEU A 263 22.10 5.46 -3.82
N PHE A 264 22.82 5.57 -4.93
CA PHE A 264 23.39 4.46 -5.70
C PHE A 264 24.90 4.61 -5.98
N ASP A 265 25.64 5.42 -5.20
CA ASP A 265 27.09 5.54 -5.41
C ASP A 265 27.78 4.17 -5.33
N SER A 266 28.69 3.89 -6.28
CA SER A 266 29.42 2.63 -6.44
C SER A 266 28.55 1.38 -6.68
N ALA A 267 27.24 1.53 -6.93
CA ALA A 267 26.36 0.39 -7.20
C ALA A 267 26.72 -0.34 -8.51
N GLN A 268 26.61 -1.66 -8.50
CA GLN A 268 26.90 -2.53 -9.64
C GLN A 268 25.61 -2.81 -10.40
N LEU A 269 25.38 -2.14 -11.53
CA LEU A 269 24.16 -2.21 -12.35
C LEU A 269 24.42 -2.83 -13.73
N GLN A 270 25.49 -3.61 -13.87
CA GLN A 270 25.86 -4.19 -15.15
C GLN A 270 24.79 -5.17 -15.64
N GLY A 271 24.43 -5.08 -16.92
CA GLY A 271 23.37 -5.91 -17.51
C GLY A 271 21.95 -5.63 -16.98
N ALA A 272 21.75 -4.60 -16.15
CA ALA A 272 20.44 -4.24 -15.62
C ALA A 272 19.47 -3.82 -16.74
N ASN A 273 18.18 -4.09 -16.56
CA ASN A 273 17.13 -3.51 -17.38
C ASN A 273 16.55 -2.27 -16.68
N LEU A 274 17.02 -1.09 -17.11
CA LEU A 274 16.61 0.22 -16.61
C LEU A 274 15.78 1.01 -17.65
N THR A 275 15.07 0.28 -18.53
CA THR A 275 14.19 0.87 -19.54
C THR A 275 13.13 1.75 -18.86
N ASN A 276 12.98 3.00 -19.31
CA ASN A 276 12.04 4.00 -18.77
C ASN A 276 12.17 4.30 -17.27
N VAL A 277 13.31 3.98 -16.65
CA VAL A 277 13.54 4.27 -15.22
C VAL A 277 13.79 5.76 -15.00
N ASN A 278 13.22 6.32 -13.93
CA ASN A 278 13.52 7.67 -13.48
C ASN A 278 14.64 7.66 -12.44
N LEU A 279 15.78 8.27 -12.79
CA LEU A 279 16.98 8.50 -11.98
C LEU A 279 17.16 9.99 -11.65
N GLY A 280 16.10 10.80 -11.73
CA GLY A 280 16.17 12.22 -11.44
C GLY A 280 16.75 12.49 -10.06
N TYR A 281 17.78 13.34 -9.98
CA TYR A 281 18.47 13.69 -8.74
C TYR A 281 19.14 12.52 -7.99
N SER A 282 19.21 11.32 -8.57
CA SER A 282 19.85 10.17 -7.94
C SER A 282 21.38 10.29 -7.93
N TRP A 283 22.00 9.79 -6.86
CA TRP A 283 23.45 9.81 -6.69
C TRP A 283 24.05 8.52 -7.26
N LEU A 284 24.84 8.65 -8.33
CA LEU A 284 25.38 7.52 -9.12
C LEU A 284 26.91 7.57 -9.25
N ARG A 285 27.61 8.24 -8.33
CA ARG A 285 29.08 8.39 -8.42
C ARG A 285 29.71 7.01 -8.42
N GLN A 286 30.54 6.71 -9.43
CA GLN A 286 31.20 5.40 -9.58
C GLN A 286 30.25 4.20 -9.76
N ALA A 287 28.96 4.41 -10.04
CA ALA A 287 28.06 3.31 -10.38
C ALA A 287 28.44 2.72 -11.75
N ASP A 288 28.44 1.39 -11.87
CA ASP A 288 28.76 0.70 -13.11
C ASP A 288 27.49 0.27 -13.85
N LEU A 289 27.20 0.95 -14.95
CA LEU A 289 26.04 0.73 -15.82
C LEU A 289 26.43 0.00 -17.13
N CYS A 290 27.57 -0.71 -17.17
CA CYS A 290 28.05 -1.41 -18.36
C CYS A 290 27.05 -2.49 -18.82
N GLY A 291 26.66 -2.45 -20.10
CA GLY A 291 25.70 -3.41 -20.67
C GLY A 291 24.26 -3.29 -20.14
N ALA A 292 23.93 -2.27 -19.33
CA ALA A 292 22.56 -2.03 -18.91
C ALA A 292 21.71 -1.49 -20.07
N ARG A 293 20.43 -1.91 -20.15
CA ARG A 293 19.44 -1.33 -21.07
C ARG A 293 18.94 -0.02 -20.49
N LYS A 294 19.11 1.07 -21.25
CA LYS A 294 18.87 2.46 -20.79
C LYS A 294 17.86 3.20 -21.67
N ASP A 295 17.10 2.45 -22.47
CA ASP A 295 16.11 3.03 -23.38
C ASP A 295 15.08 3.85 -22.59
N GLY A 296 14.99 5.15 -22.86
CA GLY A 296 14.05 6.05 -22.18
C GLY A 296 14.36 6.35 -20.71
N ILE A 297 15.56 6.02 -20.21
CA ILE A 297 16.00 6.38 -18.86
C ILE A 297 16.00 7.90 -18.68
N GLN A 298 15.55 8.39 -17.53
CA GLN A 298 15.43 9.83 -17.23
C GLN A 298 16.41 10.21 -16.14
N PHE A 299 17.40 11.06 -16.42
CA PHE A 299 18.36 11.56 -15.41
C PHE A 299 17.88 12.82 -14.66
N GLY A 300 16.64 13.26 -14.90
CA GLY A 300 16.08 14.46 -14.27
C GLY A 300 16.67 15.78 -14.78
N GLU A 301 17.17 15.83 -16.01
CA GLU A 301 17.61 17.10 -16.62
C GLU A 301 16.42 18.06 -16.73
N ALA A 302 16.56 19.24 -16.11
CA ALA A 302 15.53 20.27 -16.17
C ALA A 302 15.41 20.82 -17.60
N PRO A 303 14.19 21.12 -18.08
CA PRO A 303 14.02 21.82 -19.35
C PRO A 303 14.76 23.16 -19.29
N TYR A 304 15.54 23.46 -20.32
CA TYR A 304 16.29 24.71 -20.40
C TYR A 304 15.62 25.66 -21.40
N LEU A 305 15.75 26.96 -21.14
CA LEU A 305 15.34 28.00 -22.07
C LEU A 305 16.45 28.19 -23.10
N ALA A 306 16.15 27.95 -24.37
CA ALA A 306 17.06 28.33 -25.43
C ALA A 306 17.06 29.86 -25.62
N PRO A 307 18.17 30.45 -26.08
CA PRO A 307 18.20 31.84 -26.50
C PRO A 307 17.19 32.04 -27.64
N GLY A 308 16.00 32.53 -27.32
CA GLY A 308 14.83 32.57 -28.22
C GLY A 308 13.49 32.33 -27.52
N GLY A 309 13.48 31.96 -26.22
CA GLY A 309 12.25 31.83 -25.43
C GLY A 309 11.52 30.49 -25.58
N GLY A 310 12.04 29.58 -26.40
CA GLY A 310 11.57 28.21 -26.46
C GLY A 310 12.02 27.42 -25.23
N VAL A 311 11.09 26.75 -24.56
CA VAL A 311 11.38 25.76 -23.52
C VAL A 311 11.67 24.44 -24.22
N PHE A 312 12.92 23.97 -24.16
CA PHE A 312 13.32 22.70 -24.74
C PHE A 312 13.39 21.63 -23.67
N ARG A 313 12.89 20.43 -23.99
CA ARG A 313 13.11 19.25 -23.16
C ARG A 313 14.58 18.85 -23.32
N ALA A 314 15.25 18.63 -22.20
CA ALA A 314 16.60 18.08 -22.18
C ALA A 314 16.68 16.78 -23.03
N PRO A 315 17.80 16.53 -23.72
CA PRO A 315 17.95 15.34 -24.56
C PRO A 315 17.84 14.08 -23.69
N THR A 316 16.71 13.38 -23.78
CA THR A 316 16.43 12.12 -23.08
C THR A 316 17.18 10.92 -23.67
N ARG A 317 18.08 11.14 -24.62
CA ARG A 317 18.84 10.10 -25.29
C ARG A 317 20.32 10.38 -25.15
N LEU A 318 21.01 9.52 -24.40
CA LEU A 318 22.39 9.20 -24.72
C LEU A 318 22.37 8.59 -26.12
N THR A 319 22.60 9.39 -27.14
CA THR A 319 22.98 8.86 -28.45
C THR A 319 24.40 8.35 -28.31
N ASP A 320 24.58 7.06 -28.57
CA ASP A 320 25.87 6.36 -28.60
C ASP A 320 26.94 7.11 -29.43
#